data_AF-A0A0Q4K6N9-F1
#
_entry.id   AF-A0A0Q4K6N9-F1
#
_cell.length_a   1.000
_cell.length_b   1.000
_cell.length_c   1.000
_cell.angle_alpha   90.00
_cell.angle_beta   90.00
_cell.angle_gamma   90.00
#
_symmetry.space_group_name_H-M   'P 1'
#
loop_
_entity.id
_entity.type
_entity.pdbx_description
1 polymer ?
#
loop_
_entity_poly.entity_id
_entity_poly.type
_entity_poly.pdbx_seq_one_letter_code
_entity_poly.pdbx_strand_id
1 'polypeptide(L)'
;MLTLFLLAATLQAPAQPAAEKPKPEKKICRRDAATGSIMTMRTCRTAADWAKVDADAADATAEALRQRSNAGTSMNSTRDGS
;
A
#
# COMPACT_ATOMS: atom_id res chain seq x y z
N MET A 1 0.81 55.05 54.32
CA MET A 1 -0.15 54.16 53.60
C MET A 1 0.52 53.75 52.31
N LEU A 2 1.07 52.54 52.31
CA LEU A 2 2.02 52.00 51.33
C LEU A 2 1.27 51.55 50.07
N THR A 3 1.51 52.19 48.92
CA THR A 3 0.94 51.78 47.63
C THR A 3 1.65 50.52 47.12
N LEU A 4 0.90 49.43 47.06
CA LEU A 4 1.31 48.10 46.62
C LEU A 4 1.85 48.11 45.18
N PHE A 5 3.04 47.53 45.01
CA PHE A 5 3.67 47.20 43.73
C PHE A 5 2.82 46.17 42.96
N LEU A 6 2.48 46.48 41.71
CA LEU A 6 1.83 45.56 40.77
C LEU A 6 2.84 44.48 40.33
N LEU A 7 2.60 43.22 40.73
CA LEU A 7 3.34 42.06 40.24
C LEU A 7 2.84 41.69 38.84
N ALA A 8 3.70 41.84 37.83
CA ALA A 8 3.46 41.34 36.48
C ALA A 8 3.73 39.82 36.44
N ALA A 9 2.68 39.01 36.35
CA ALA A 9 2.79 37.57 36.13
C ALA A 9 3.10 37.31 34.65
N THR A 10 4.35 36.95 34.35
CA THR A 10 4.75 36.43 33.03
C THR A 10 4.20 35.02 32.85
N LEU A 11 3.07 34.90 32.15
CA LEU A 11 2.49 33.62 31.76
C LEU A 11 3.40 32.97 30.72
N GLN A 12 4.31 32.09 31.15
CA GLN A 12 5.12 31.28 30.24
C GLN A 12 4.20 30.26 29.55
N ALA A 13 3.92 30.51 28.28
CA ALA A 13 3.17 29.59 27.43
C ALA A 13 3.91 28.24 27.36
N PRO A 14 3.21 27.11 27.53
CA PRO A 14 3.82 25.80 27.39
C PRO A 14 4.31 25.63 25.96
N ALA A 15 5.60 25.32 25.81
CA ALA A 15 6.18 24.97 24.53
C ALA A 15 5.44 23.75 23.96
N GLN A 16 4.73 23.96 22.85
CA GLN A 16 4.05 22.89 22.13
C GLN A 16 5.10 21.91 21.59
N PRO A 17 4.96 20.59 21.82
CA PRO A 17 5.85 19.61 21.21
C PRO A 17 5.75 19.73 19.69
N ALA A 18 6.89 19.94 19.04
CA ALA A 18 6.97 20.00 17.60
C ALA A 18 6.44 18.68 17.02
N ALA A 19 5.36 18.76 16.24
CA ALA A 19 4.77 17.61 15.57
C ALA A 19 5.83 16.91 14.71
N GLU A 20 6.12 15.66 15.05
CA GLU A 20 7.10 14.83 14.35
C GLU A 20 6.60 14.61 12.92
N LYS A 21 7.32 15.16 11.93
CA LYS A 21 6.95 15.03 10.52
C LYS A 21 6.99 13.54 10.15
N PRO A 22 5.99 13.01 9.44
CA PRO A 22 5.98 11.61 9.03
C PRO A 22 7.26 11.32 8.23
N LYS A 23 7.99 10.27 8.67
CA LYS A 23 9.26 9.88 8.05
C LYS A 23 9.00 9.54 6.58
N PRO A 24 9.84 10.02 5.63
CA PRO A 24 9.66 9.71 4.23
C PRO A 24 9.70 8.20 4.03
N GLU A 25 8.63 7.65 3.47
CA GLU A 25 8.54 6.22 3.20
C GLU A 25 9.63 5.82 2.21
N LYS A 26 10.41 4.79 2.57
CA LYS A 26 11.48 4.27 1.72
C LYS A 26 10.86 3.61 0.50
N LYS A 27 11.37 3.96 -0.68
CA LYS A 27 11.00 3.27 -1.93
C LYS A 27 11.75 1.95 -2.02
N ILE A 28 11.03 0.89 -2.32
CA ILE A 28 11.55 -0.47 -2.54
C ILE A 28 11.59 -0.70 -4.06
N CYS A 29 12.77 -0.98 -4.58
CA CYS A 29 12.98 -1.26 -6.01
C CYS A 29 12.96 -2.76 -6.28
N ARG A 30 11.93 -3.26 -6.96
CA ARG A 30 11.84 -4.66 -7.41
C ARG A 30 12.15 -4.73 -8.91
N ARG A 31 12.61 -5.91 -9.37
CA ARG A 31 12.83 -6.20 -10.79
C ARG A 31 11.52 -6.72 -11.37
N ASP A 32 10.95 -6.00 -12.33
CA ASP A 32 9.78 -6.48 -13.07
C ASP A 32 10.28 -7.21 -14.31
N ALA A 33 9.92 -8.49 -14.41
CA ALA A 33 10.01 -9.23 -15.65
C ALA A 33 8.84 -8.78 -16.52
N ALA A 34 9.04 -7.75 -17.34
CA ALA A 34 8.04 -7.35 -18.32
C ALA A 34 7.71 -8.57 -19.20
N THR A 35 6.48 -9.05 -19.15
CA THR A 35 6.03 -10.25 -19.84
C THR A 35 6.37 -10.13 -21.33
N GLY A 36 7.24 -11.01 -21.84
CA GLY A 36 7.65 -11.03 -23.25
C GLY A 36 8.88 -10.18 -23.61
N SER A 37 9.51 -9.48 -22.67
CA SER A 37 10.80 -8.82 -22.90
C SER A 37 11.92 -9.53 -22.14
N ILE A 38 13.03 -9.82 -22.81
CA ILE A 38 14.25 -10.35 -22.18
C ILE A 38 14.93 -9.31 -21.28
N MET A 39 14.56 -8.03 -21.43
CA MET A 39 15.10 -6.91 -20.65
C MET A 39 14.22 -6.63 -19.44
N THR A 40 14.75 -6.94 -18.26
CA THR A 40 14.09 -6.64 -16.99
C THR A 40 14.24 -5.16 -16.64
N MET A 41 13.13 -4.49 -16.32
CA MET A 41 13.15 -3.13 -15.78
C MET A 41 13.10 -3.16 -14.25
N ARG A 42 13.53 -2.08 -13.59
CA ARG A 42 13.41 -1.94 -12.13
C ARG A 42 12.36 -0.87 -11.82
N THR A 43 11.33 -1.24 -11.07
CA THR A 43 10.30 -0.32 -10.62
C THR A 43 10.49 -0.07 -9.14
N CYS A 44 10.54 1.20 -8.75
CA CYS A 44 10.68 1.62 -7.35
C CYS A 44 9.37 2.23 -6.84
N ARG A 45 8.73 1.57 -5.88
CA ARG A 45 7.44 2.02 -5.28
C ARG A 45 7.52 2.02 -3.75
N THR A 46 6.56 2.61 -3.05
CA THR A 46 6.46 2.51 -1.59
C THR A 46 5.98 1.12 -1.18
N ALA A 47 6.09 0.77 0.10
CA ALA A 47 5.55 -0.48 0.62
C ALA A 47 4.03 -0.58 0.42
N ALA A 48 3.31 0.52 0.64
CA ALA A 48 1.86 0.58 0.44
C ALA A 48 1.45 0.34 -1.02
N ASP A 49 2.24 0.82 -1.98
CA ASP A 49 1.96 0.59 -3.39
C ASP A 49 2.29 -0.85 -3.82
N TRP A 50 3.34 -1.45 -3.26
CA TRP A 50 3.62 -2.87 -3.49
C TRP A 50 2.52 -3.76 -2.94
N ALA A 51 1.95 -3.43 -1.77
CA ALA A 51 0.83 -4.18 -1.21
C ALA A 51 -0.39 -4.20 -2.14
N LYS A 52 -0.68 -3.09 -2.84
CA LYS A 52 -1.75 -3.03 -3.85
C LYS A 52 -1.45 -3.93 -5.05
N VAL A 53 -0.23 -3.83 -5.59
CA VAL A 53 0.19 -4.66 -6.74
C VAL A 53 0.13 -6.15 -6.41
N ASP A 54 0.58 -6.52 -5.21
CA ASP A 54 0.57 -7.92 -4.75
C ASP A 54 -0.89 -8.41 -4.53
N ALA A 55 -1.81 -7.55 -4.08
CA ALA A 55 -3.22 -7.87 -3.96
C ALA A 55 -3.90 -8.06 -5.33
N ASP A 56 -3.69 -7.12 -6.27
CA ASP A 56 -4.24 -7.20 -7.63
C ASP A 56 -3.77 -8.48 -8.35
N ALA A 57 -2.50 -8.87 -8.15
CA ALA A 57 -1.95 -10.10 -8.71
C ALA A 57 -2.58 -11.37 -8.12
N ALA A 58 -2.92 -11.36 -6.82
CA ALA A 58 -3.60 -12.48 -6.17
C ALA A 58 -5.03 -12.67 -6.72
N ASP A 59 -5.76 -11.57 -6.91
CA ASP A 59 -7.11 -11.61 -7.48
C ASP A 59 -7.12 -12.13 -8.92
N ALA A 60 -6.20 -11.64 -9.76
CA ALA A 60 -6.05 -12.12 -11.13
C ALA A 60 -5.73 -13.63 -11.19
N THR A 61 -4.88 -14.11 -10.27
CA THR A 61 -4.53 -15.53 -10.18
C THR A 61 -5.73 -16.36 -9.72
N ALA A 62 -6.48 -15.90 -8.73
CA ALA A 62 -7.68 -16.57 -8.25
C ALA A 62 -8.75 -16.66 -9.35
N GLU A 63 -8.96 -15.60 -10.12
CA GLU A 63 -9.88 -15.60 -11.26
C GLU A 63 -9.44 -16.57 -12.36
N ALA A 64 -8.16 -16.59 -12.72
CA ALA A 64 -7.62 -17.56 -13.68
C ALA A 64 -7.76 -19.02 -13.21
N LEU A 65 -7.75 -19.27 -11.89
CA LEU A 65 -8.04 -20.59 -11.31
C LEU A 65 -9.53 -20.94 -11.35
N ARG A 66 -10.44 -19.97 -11.19
CA ARG A 66 -11.88 -20.20 -11.33
C ARG A 66 -12.29 -20.45 -12.79
N GLN A 67 -11.69 -19.72 -13.73
CA GLN A 67 -11.98 -19.90 -15.15
C GLN A 67 -11.58 -21.30 -15.64
N ARG A 68 -10.41 -21.81 -15.22
CA ARG A 68 -10.00 -23.17 -15.60
C ARG A 68 -10.88 -24.25 -14.98
N SER A 69 -11.36 -24.09 -13.74
CA SER A 69 -12.24 -25.09 -13.12
C SER A 69 -13.58 -25.17 -13.84
N ASN A 70 -14.11 -24.02 -14.26
CA ASN A 70 -15.36 -23.94 -15.00
C ASN A 70 -15.20 -24.47 -16.44
N ALA A 71 -14.06 -24.18 -17.10
CA ALA A 71 -13.75 -24.70 -18.43
C ALA A 71 -13.61 -26.23 -18.46
N GLY A 72 -12.98 -26.83 -17.44
CA GLY A 72 -12.87 -28.30 -17.33
C GLY A 72 -14.22 -28.99 -17.11
N THR A 73 -15.15 -28.33 -16.40
CA THR A 73 -16.50 -28.86 -16.15
C THR A 73 -17.37 -28.80 -17.41
N SER A 74 -17.24 -27.73 -18.22
CA SER A 74 -17.97 -27.56 -19.49
C SER A 74 -17.66 -28.67 -20.50
N MET A 75 -16.40 -29.13 -20.59
CA MET A 75 -15.99 -30.20 -21.51
C MET A 75 -16.51 -31.60 -21.13
N ASN A 76 -16.87 -31.83 -19.87
CA ASN A 76 -17.41 -33.12 -19.44
C ASN A 76 -18.92 -33.23 -19.72
N SER A 77 -19.66 -32.13 -19.59
CA SER A 77 -21.11 -32.10 -19.83
C SER A 77 -21.52 -32.40 -21.28
N THR A 78 -20.67 -32.11 -22.27
CA THR A 78 -20.99 -32.35 -23.69
C THR A 78 -20.78 -33.81 -24.10
N ARG A 79 -20.11 -34.63 -23.26
CA ARG A 79 -19.74 -36.00 -23.62
C ARG A 79 -20.73 -37.07 -23.15
N ASP A 80 -21.60 -36.76 -22.18
CA ASP A 80 -22.61 -37.66 -21.63
C ASP A 80 -24.02 -37.44 -22.21
N GLY A 81 -24.15 -36.66 -23.28
CA GLY A 81 -25.42 -36.34 -23.95
C GLY A 81 -25.49 -36.85 -25.39
N SER A 82 -25.37 -38.16 -25.62
CA SER A 82 -25.79 -38.84 -26.87
C SER A 82 -25.98 -40.34 -26.64
#